data_AF-A0A5K7X0Z7-F1
#
_entry.id   AF-A0A5K7X0Z7-F1
#
_cell.length_a   1.000
_cell.length_b   1.000
_cell.length_c   1.000
_cell.angle_alpha   90.00
_cell.angle_beta   90.00
_cell.angle_gamma   90.00
#
_symmetry.space_group_name_H-M   'P 1'
#
loop_
_entity.id
_entity.type
_entity.pdbx_description
1 polymer ?
#
loop_
_entity_poly.entity_id
_entity_poly.type
_entity_poly.pdbx_seq_one_letter_code
_entity_poly.pdbx_strand_id
1 'polypeptide(L)'
;MSQATGKDLKIMGETQSNGGKFDKVRTMGECTITGSVEADSCKVMGECSISGDLSCTTFKNMGEVAIGGSLAAKQARLMGQTQVQGHCALQQSVVYGELTIAQNVTGESMKVHGMLSVSGDVSLEALGMRGGIQVAGLLNCDTIDMVLKFNTINKVREIGASRVSVKRKRSLFGPSQPQHLRAEMIEGDQIALEDTEAKVVRGTDVVIGDGCAIDRVEYSGSYLTSGTFQVGQAVRISGDKK
;
A
#
# COMPACT_ATOMS: atom_id res chain seq x y z
N MET A 1 -33.86 -1.56 -27.10
CA MET A 1 -33.16 -2.70 -26.47
C MET A 1 -32.09 -3.19 -27.43
N SER A 2 -30.82 -2.88 -27.17
CA SER A 2 -29.68 -3.35 -27.95
C SER A 2 -28.75 -4.08 -26.99
N GLN A 3 -28.81 -5.41 -27.02
CA GLN A 3 -27.98 -6.30 -26.22
C GLN A 3 -26.52 -6.16 -26.64
N ALA A 4 -25.66 -5.71 -25.74
CA ALA A 4 -24.22 -5.87 -25.86
C ALA A 4 -23.91 -7.36 -25.72
N THR A 5 -23.45 -7.98 -26.81
CA THR A 5 -22.91 -9.35 -26.80
C THR A 5 -21.44 -9.27 -26.41
N GLY A 6 -21.15 -9.14 -25.12
CA GLY A 6 -19.78 -9.08 -24.68
C GLY A 6 -19.09 -10.44 -24.67
N LYS A 7 -17.82 -10.46 -25.06
CA LYS A 7 -17.00 -11.67 -25.14
C LYS A 7 -16.45 -11.99 -23.74
N ASP A 8 -16.77 -13.18 -23.23
CA ASP A 8 -16.10 -13.75 -22.06
C ASP A 8 -14.83 -14.48 -22.51
N LEU A 9 -13.72 -14.28 -21.79
CA LEU A 9 -12.51 -15.09 -21.90
C LEU A 9 -12.45 -16.06 -20.72
N LYS A 10 -12.61 -17.35 -21.00
CA LYS A 10 -12.44 -18.42 -20.00
C LYS A 10 -11.27 -19.30 -20.39
N ILE A 11 -10.28 -19.37 -19.52
CA ILE A 11 -9.06 -20.17 -19.70
C ILE A 11 -9.05 -21.27 -18.64
N MET A 12 -8.85 -22.50 -19.09
CA MET A 12 -8.78 -23.71 -18.26
C MET A 12 -7.52 -24.48 -18.67
N GLY A 13 -6.56 -24.64 -17.77
CA GLY A 13 -5.25 -25.25 -18.08
C GLY A 13 -4.23 -24.21 -18.53
N GLU A 14 -3.29 -24.60 -19.39
CA GLU A 14 -2.25 -23.73 -19.95
C GLU A 14 -2.73 -23.12 -21.27
N THR A 15 -2.75 -21.79 -21.39
CA THR A 15 -3.24 -21.13 -22.63
C THR A 15 -2.59 -19.77 -22.87
N GLN A 16 -2.44 -19.42 -24.15
CA GLN A 16 -2.02 -18.10 -24.59
C GLN A 16 -3.19 -17.29 -25.17
N SER A 17 -3.21 -15.98 -24.93
CA SER A 17 -4.17 -15.03 -25.52
C SER A 17 -3.44 -13.79 -26.03
N ASN A 18 -3.99 -13.13 -27.05
CA ASN A 18 -3.43 -11.86 -27.57
C ASN A 18 -3.90 -10.62 -26.77
N GLY A 19 -4.76 -10.82 -25.76
CA GLY A 19 -5.42 -9.72 -25.06
C GLY A 19 -6.63 -9.19 -25.82
N GLY A 20 -7.12 -8.01 -25.42
CA GLY A 20 -8.29 -7.36 -26.00
C GLY A 20 -9.35 -6.97 -24.96
N LYS A 21 -10.55 -6.68 -25.46
CA LYS A 21 -11.70 -6.26 -24.65
C LYS A 21 -12.62 -7.43 -24.35
N PHE A 22 -12.99 -7.59 -23.09
CA PHE A 22 -13.85 -8.67 -22.60
C PHE A 22 -14.86 -8.17 -21.58
N ASP A 23 -16.00 -8.83 -21.41
CA ASP A 23 -16.84 -8.57 -20.25
C ASP A 23 -16.21 -9.20 -19.02
N LYS A 24 -15.88 -10.50 -19.13
CA LYS A 24 -15.27 -11.27 -18.05
C LYS A 24 -14.05 -12.02 -18.54
N VAL A 25 -12.96 -11.86 -17.81
CA VAL A 25 -11.76 -12.71 -17.92
C VAL A 25 -11.72 -13.61 -16.70
N ARG A 26 -11.69 -14.92 -16.92
CA ARG A 26 -11.54 -15.92 -15.88
C ARG A 26 -10.49 -16.94 -16.25
N THR A 27 -9.41 -16.95 -15.48
CA THR A 27 -8.30 -17.89 -15.65
C THR A 27 -8.30 -18.90 -14.52
N MET A 28 -8.30 -20.19 -14.87
CA MET A 28 -8.04 -21.31 -13.96
C MET A 28 -6.91 -22.14 -14.55
N GLY A 29 -5.70 -22.02 -14.00
CA GLY A 29 -4.47 -22.58 -14.57
C GLY A 29 -3.48 -21.49 -14.95
N GLU A 30 -2.60 -21.76 -15.90
CA GLU A 30 -1.54 -20.85 -16.32
C GLU A 30 -1.93 -20.13 -17.62
N CYS A 31 -1.75 -18.82 -17.65
CA CYS A 31 -2.05 -18.03 -18.83
C CYS A 31 -0.95 -17.02 -19.15
N THR A 32 -0.62 -16.92 -20.43
CA THR A 32 0.16 -15.79 -20.97
C THR A 32 -0.72 -14.95 -21.89
N ILE A 33 -0.82 -13.65 -21.61
CA ILE A 33 -1.51 -12.67 -22.43
C ILE A 33 -0.47 -11.72 -23.03
N THR A 34 -0.29 -11.76 -24.35
CA THR A 34 0.76 -11.01 -25.07
C THR A 34 0.42 -9.56 -25.38
N GLY A 35 -0.75 -9.09 -24.95
CA GLY A 35 -1.21 -7.72 -25.13
C GLY A 35 -1.98 -7.22 -23.91
N SER A 36 -2.50 -6.00 -24.01
CA SER A 36 -3.30 -5.39 -22.95
C SER A 36 -4.69 -6.04 -22.83
N VAL A 37 -5.24 -6.01 -21.62
CA VAL A 37 -6.58 -6.50 -21.29
C VAL A 37 -7.43 -5.36 -20.77
N GLU A 38 -8.60 -5.17 -21.38
CA GLU A 38 -9.66 -4.30 -20.85
C GLU A 38 -10.87 -5.19 -20.52
N ALA A 39 -11.34 -5.16 -19.28
CA ALA A 39 -12.49 -5.97 -18.90
C ALA A 39 -13.38 -5.37 -17.82
N ASP A 40 -14.65 -5.73 -17.77
CA ASP A 40 -15.47 -5.37 -16.60
C ASP A 40 -15.01 -6.17 -15.36
N SER A 41 -14.78 -7.47 -15.52
CA SER A 41 -14.29 -8.33 -14.43
C SER A 41 -13.11 -9.17 -14.87
N CYS A 42 -12.01 -9.12 -14.11
CA CYS A 42 -10.87 -10.01 -14.28
C CYS A 42 -10.66 -10.84 -13.01
N LYS A 43 -10.69 -12.16 -13.14
CA LYS A 43 -10.51 -13.12 -12.04
C LYS A 43 -9.46 -14.16 -12.39
N VAL A 44 -8.37 -14.20 -11.63
CA VAL A 44 -7.29 -15.18 -11.80
C VAL A 44 -7.26 -16.15 -10.62
N MET A 45 -7.28 -17.45 -10.92
CA MET A 45 -7.10 -18.57 -9.98
C MET A 45 -6.05 -19.52 -10.57
N GLY A 46 -4.78 -19.12 -10.46
CA GLY A 46 -3.63 -19.78 -11.08
C GLY A 46 -2.56 -18.75 -11.36
N GLU A 47 -1.73 -18.97 -12.37
CA GLU A 47 -0.69 -18.03 -12.80
C GLU A 47 -1.15 -17.27 -14.05
N CYS A 48 -0.92 -15.97 -14.10
CA CYS A 48 -1.23 -15.17 -15.27
C CYS A 48 -0.16 -14.11 -15.51
N SER A 49 0.50 -14.15 -16.66
CA SER A 49 1.40 -13.11 -17.13
C SER A 49 0.73 -12.28 -18.22
N ILE A 50 0.65 -10.97 -18.03
CA ILE A 50 0.09 -10.01 -18.98
C ILE A 50 1.25 -9.10 -19.40
N SER A 51 1.69 -9.14 -20.65
CA SER A 51 2.81 -8.30 -21.10
C SER A 51 2.44 -6.82 -21.23
N GLY A 52 1.15 -6.52 -21.47
CA GLY A 52 0.63 -5.17 -21.59
C GLY A 52 -0.03 -4.65 -20.29
N ASP A 53 -0.96 -3.73 -20.46
CA ASP A 53 -1.74 -3.15 -19.37
C ASP A 53 -2.93 -4.03 -18.98
N LEU A 54 -3.34 -3.97 -17.72
CA LEU A 54 -4.62 -4.50 -17.25
C LEU A 54 -5.51 -3.34 -16.78
N SER A 55 -6.61 -3.10 -17.48
CA SER A 55 -7.65 -2.15 -17.08
C SER A 55 -8.95 -2.89 -16.81
N CYS A 56 -9.52 -2.76 -15.61
CA CYS A 56 -10.82 -3.35 -15.34
C CYS A 56 -11.67 -2.66 -14.28
N THR A 57 -12.98 -2.94 -14.26
CA THR A 57 -13.82 -2.47 -13.16
C THR A 57 -13.53 -3.25 -11.87
N THR A 58 -13.49 -4.58 -11.94
CA THR A 58 -13.20 -5.46 -10.80
C THR A 58 -12.04 -6.42 -11.09
N PHE A 59 -10.99 -6.35 -10.30
CA PHE A 59 -9.87 -7.30 -10.32
C PHE A 59 -9.88 -8.21 -9.08
N LYS A 60 -9.84 -9.52 -9.28
CA LYS A 60 -9.70 -10.51 -8.22
C LYS A 60 -8.56 -11.46 -8.54
N ASN A 61 -7.49 -11.39 -7.75
CA ASN A 61 -6.37 -12.32 -7.85
C ASN A 61 -6.40 -13.31 -6.68
N MET A 62 -6.40 -14.61 -6.97
CA MET A 62 -6.26 -15.71 -5.99
C MET A 62 -5.03 -16.59 -6.23
N GLY A 63 -4.19 -16.26 -7.21
CA GLY A 63 -2.93 -16.94 -7.48
C GLY A 63 -1.82 -15.92 -7.72
N GLU A 64 -1.07 -16.07 -8.81
CA GLU A 64 0.08 -15.23 -9.13
C GLU A 64 -0.18 -14.47 -10.43
N VAL A 65 0.01 -13.16 -10.40
CA VAL A 65 -0.22 -12.30 -11.55
C VAL A 65 0.98 -11.37 -11.75
N ALA A 66 1.56 -11.42 -12.93
CA ALA A 66 2.59 -10.48 -13.39
C ALA A 66 2.03 -9.60 -14.50
N ILE A 67 2.15 -8.28 -14.35
CA ILE A 67 1.68 -7.28 -15.32
C ILE A 67 2.90 -6.47 -15.76
N GLY A 68 3.28 -6.63 -17.02
CA GLY A 68 4.39 -5.92 -17.66
C GLY A 68 4.11 -4.45 -17.93
N GLY A 69 2.84 -4.06 -18.04
CA GLY A 69 2.38 -2.68 -18.12
C GLY A 69 1.85 -2.13 -16.79
N SER A 70 0.88 -1.23 -16.92
CA SER A 70 0.16 -0.60 -15.80
C SER A 70 -1.07 -1.40 -15.40
N LEU A 71 -1.49 -1.25 -14.14
CA LEU A 71 -2.73 -1.81 -13.61
C LEU A 71 -3.69 -0.67 -13.25
N ALA A 72 -4.87 -0.64 -13.86
CA ALA A 72 -5.96 0.26 -13.52
C ALA A 72 -7.19 -0.54 -13.08
N ALA A 73 -7.69 -0.33 -11.86
CA ALA A 73 -8.94 -0.94 -11.43
C ALA A 73 -9.76 -0.09 -10.45
N LYS A 74 -11.10 -0.13 -10.59
CA LYS A 74 -12.00 0.51 -9.60
C LYS A 74 -12.03 -0.27 -8.29
N GLN A 75 -12.11 -1.60 -8.38
CA GLN A 75 -12.09 -2.48 -7.22
C GLN A 75 -11.08 -3.60 -7.39
N ALA A 76 -10.16 -3.76 -6.44
CA ALA A 76 -9.19 -4.84 -6.44
C ALA A 76 -9.23 -5.65 -5.14
N ARG A 77 -9.26 -6.99 -5.26
CA ARG A 77 -9.07 -7.91 -4.14
C ARG A 77 -7.95 -8.89 -4.47
N LEU A 78 -6.81 -8.72 -3.82
CA LEU A 78 -5.58 -9.46 -4.10
C LEU A 78 -5.29 -10.41 -2.95
N MET A 79 -5.59 -11.69 -3.15
CA MET A 79 -5.35 -12.74 -2.15
C MET A 79 -4.02 -13.45 -2.33
N GLY A 80 -3.51 -13.53 -3.57
CA GLY A 80 -2.18 -14.07 -3.87
C GLY A 80 -1.15 -12.97 -4.17
N GLN A 81 -0.21 -13.24 -5.06
CA GLN A 81 0.87 -12.33 -5.41
C GLN A 81 0.55 -11.56 -6.68
N THR A 82 0.74 -10.24 -6.67
CA THR A 82 0.54 -9.38 -7.83
C THR A 82 1.78 -8.50 -8.02
N GLN A 83 2.40 -8.59 -9.18
CA GLN A 83 3.55 -7.77 -9.57
C GLN A 83 3.15 -6.87 -10.75
N VAL A 84 3.45 -5.57 -10.64
CA VAL A 84 3.14 -4.57 -11.66
C VAL A 84 4.41 -3.78 -11.98
N GLN A 85 4.83 -3.80 -13.24
CA GLN A 85 6.03 -3.07 -13.68
C GLN A 85 5.75 -1.59 -13.96
N GLY A 86 4.51 -1.24 -14.31
CA GLY A 86 4.08 0.13 -14.56
C GLY A 86 3.45 0.82 -13.35
N HIS A 87 2.67 1.86 -13.63
CA HIS A 87 1.86 2.59 -12.66
C HIS A 87 0.66 1.76 -12.19
N CYS A 88 0.26 1.90 -10.93
CA CYS A 88 -0.88 1.20 -10.36
C CYS A 88 -1.96 2.19 -9.89
N ALA A 89 -3.06 2.29 -10.65
CA ALA A 89 -4.22 3.11 -10.33
C ALA A 89 -5.35 2.25 -9.76
N LEU A 90 -5.48 2.21 -8.42
CA LEU A 90 -6.49 1.38 -7.73
C LEU A 90 -7.40 2.27 -6.89
N GLN A 91 -8.64 2.48 -7.33
CA GLN A 91 -9.58 3.36 -6.61
C GLN A 91 -9.87 2.79 -5.20
N GLN A 92 -10.37 1.55 -5.11
CA GLN A 92 -10.57 0.85 -3.84
C GLN A 92 -9.92 -0.53 -3.89
N SER A 93 -9.04 -0.83 -2.93
CA SER A 93 -8.30 -2.10 -2.93
C SER A 93 -8.16 -2.74 -1.56
N VAL A 94 -8.17 -4.07 -1.56
CA VAL A 94 -7.84 -4.90 -0.39
C VAL A 94 -6.80 -5.95 -0.79
N VAL A 95 -5.65 -5.91 -0.13
CA VAL A 95 -4.51 -6.79 -0.36
C VAL A 95 -4.32 -7.70 0.85
N TYR A 96 -4.52 -9.01 0.68
CA TYR A 96 -4.22 -10.02 1.70
C TYR A 96 -2.88 -10.71 1.47
N GLY A 97 -2.48 -10.86 0.21
CA GLY A 97 -1.19 -11.44 -0.18
C GLY A 97 -0.12 -10.36 -0.34
N GLU A 98 0.61 -10.41 -1.46
CA GLU A 98 1.69 -9.49 -1.78
C GLU A 98 1.35 -8.65 -3.00
N LEU A 99 1.61 -7.36 -2.91
CA LEU A 99 1.50 -6.42 -4.02
C LEU A 99 2.82 -5.68 -4.17
N THR A 100 3.48 -5.88 -5.31
CA THR A 100 4.77 -5.26 -5.66
C THR A 100 4.61 -4.40 -6.91
N ILE A 101 4.96 -3.12 -6.81
CA ILE A 101 4.84 -2.13 -7.88
C ILE A 101 6.20 -1.47 -8.13
N ALA A 102 6.65 -1.48 -9.39
CA ALA A 102 7.93 -0.90 -9.76
C ALA A 102 7.89 0.63 -9.99
N GLN A 103 6.70 1.22 -10.10
CA GLN A 103 6.52 2.68 -10.20
C GLN A 103 5.63 3.19 -9.05
N ASN A 104 4.65 4.05 -9.37
CA ASN A 104 3.83 4.76 -8.40
C ASN A 104 2.47 4.07 -8.20
N VAL A 105 1.81 4.44 -7.10
CA VAL A 105 0.44 4.05 -6.78
C VAL A 105 -0.43 5.29 -6.63
N THR A 106 -1.61 5.29 -7.25
CA THR A 106 -2.66 6.30 -7.03
C THR A 106 -4.00 5.64 -6.73
N GLY A 107 -4.82 6.25 -5.89
CA GLY A 107 -6.13 5.69 -5.53
C GLY A 107 -6.88 6.49 -4.49
N GLU A 108 -8.05 6.00 -4.08
CA GLU A 108 -8.79 6.57 -2.95
C GLU A 108 -8.43 5.81 -1.67
N SER A 109 -8.66 4.50 -1.64
CA SER A 109 -8.44 3.69 -0.43
C SER A 109 -7.76 2.35 -0.68
N MET A 110 -6.78 2.03 0.16
CA MET A 110 -6.09 0.75 0.16
C MET A 110 -6.05 0.16 1.57
N LYS A 111 -6.50 -1.10 1.69
CA LYS A 111 -6.35 -1.89 2.91
C LYS A 111 -5.38 -3.04 2.66
N VAL A 112 -4.29 -3.09 3.42
CA VAL A 112 -3.27 -4.13 3.29
C VAL A 112 -3.24 -4.96 4.57
N HIS A 113 -3.38 -6.27 4.42
CA HIS A 113 -3.27 -7.27 5.47
C HIS A 113 -2.05 -8.20 5.28
N GLY A 114 -1.35 -8.07 4.14
CA GLY A 114 -0.12 -8.78 3.79
C GLY A 114 1.04 -7.82 3.55
N MET A 115 1.59 -7.81 2.35
CA MET A 115 2.79 -7.07 1.99
C MET A 115 2.54 -6.06 0.87
N LEU A 116 3.07 -4.85 1.03
CA LEU A 116 3.07 -3.80 0.02
C LEU A 116 4.49 -3.30 -0.24
N SER A 117 4.95 -3.41 -1.48
CA SER A 117 6.26 -2.94 -1.92
C SER A 117 6.11 -2.01 -3.12
N VAL A 118 6.54 -0.75 -2.99
CA VAL A 118 6.43 0.28 -4.02
C VAL A 118 7.78 0.96 -4.20
N SER A 119 8.29 0.95 -5.44
CA SER A 119 9.59 1.55 -5.75
C SER A 119 9.52 3.07 -6.00
N GLY A 120 8.33 3.59 -6.28
CA GLY A 120 8.05 5.03 -6.40
C GLY A 120 7.22 5.58 -5.23
N ASP A 121 6.35 6.53 -5.57
CA ASP A 121 5.47 7.24 -4.64
C ASP A 121 4.10 6.54 -4.51
N VAL A 122 3.43 6.79 -3.39
CA VAL A 122 2.07 6.34 -3.12
C VAL A 122 1.22 7.57 -2.79
N SER A 123 0.15 7.79 -3.55
CA SER A 123 -0.82 8.86 -3.31
C SER A 123 -2.23 8.28 -3.14
N LEU A 124 -2.77 8.34 -1.92
CA LEU A 124 -4.11 7.82 -1.58
C LEU A 124 -4.90 8.84 -0.76
N GLU A 125 -6.20 8.66 -0.58
CA GLU A 125 -6.93 9.37 0.49
C GLU A 125 -6.72 8.63 1.83
N ALA A 126 -6.81 7.29 1.82
CA ALA A 126 -6.71 6.46 3.01
C ALA A 126 -5.88 5.20 2.82
N LEU A 127 -4.91 4.98 3.71
CA LEU A 127 -4.15 3.74 3.83
C LEU A 127 -4.39 3.08 5.19
N GLY A 128 -4.95 1.86 5.18
CA GLY A 128 -5.03 1.00 6.35
C GLY A 128 -4.10 -0.20 6.22
N MET A 129 -3.06 -0.27 7.03
CA MET A 129 -2.00 -1.25 6.88
C MET A 129 -1.81 -2.12 8.13
N ARG A 130 -1.89 -3.44 7.94
CA ARG A 130 -1.69 -4.49 8.95
C ARG A 130 -0.77 -5.55 8.37
N GLY A 131 0.51 -5.26 8.29
CA GLY A 131 1.41 -5.98 7.40
C GLY A 131 2.83 -5.46 7.46
N GLY A 132 3.59 -5.70 6.39
CA GLY A 132 4.85 -5.00 6.15
C GLY A 132 4.78 -4.13 4.90
N ILE A 133 5.41 -2.97 4.99
CA ILE A 133 5.36 -1.93 3.97
C ILE A 133 6.78 -1.52 3.59
N GLN A 134 7.02 -1.44 2.29
CA GLN A 134 8.23 -0.84 1.73
C GLN A 134 7.82 0.18 0.67
N VAL A 135 8.12 1.46 0.92
CA VAL A 135 7.91 2.54 -0.05
C VAL A 135 9.22 3.31 -0.17
N ALA A 136 9.82 3.28 -1.37
CA ALA A 136 11.09 3.97 -1.61
C ALA A 136 10.91 5.48 -1.84
N GLY A 137 9.72 5.91 -2.27
CA GLY A 137 9.34 7.31 -2.45
C GLY A 137 8.58 7.91 -1.26
N LEU A 138 7.72 8.88 -1.58
CA LEU A 138 6.78 9.52 -0.66
C LEU A 138 5.50 8.70 -0.52
N LEU A 139 5.09 8.45 0.72
CA LEU A 139 3.76 7.97 1.07
C LEU A 139 2.89 9.18 1.46
N ASN A 140 2.09 9.65 0.51
CA ASN A 140 1.18 10.79 0.66
C ASN A 140 -0.27 10.32 0.81
N CYS A 141 -0.89 10.56 1.97
CA CYS A 141 -2.30 10.25 2.18
C CYS A 141 -3.03 11.33 3.00
N ASP A 142 -4.36 11.39 2.98
CA ASP A 142 -5.06 12.17 4.02
C ASP A 142 -4.95 11.46 5.37
N THR A 143 -5.14 10.12 5.36
CA THR A 143 -5.12 9.29 6.56
C THR A 143 -4.29 8.02 6.41
N ILE A 144 -3.47 7.74 7.41
CA ILE A 144 -2.63 6.53 7.52
C ILE A 144 -2.87 5.89 8.88
N ASP A 145 -3.35 4.65 8.90
CA ASP A 145 -3.44 3.80 10.08
C ASP A 145 -2.63 2.51 9.87
N MET A 146 -1.51 2.41 10.58
CA MET A 146 -0.58 1.28 10.54
C MET A 146 -0.60 0.51 11.85
N VAL A 147 -0.69 -0.82 11.74
CA VAL A 147 -0.41 -1.76 12.82
C VAL A 147 0.71 -2.67 12.38
N LEU A 148 1.88 -2.52 13.01
CA LEU A 148 3.08 -3.26 12.66
C LEU A 148 2.90 -4.76 12.92
N LYS A 149 3.54 -5.61 12.10
CA LYS A 149 3.60 -7.07 12.30
C LYS A 149 5.05 -7.53 12.50
N PHE A 150 5.20 -8.57 13.33
CA PHE A 150 6.48 -9.22 13.56
C PHE A 150 7.05 -9.76 12.25
N ASN A 151 8.38 -9.75 12.14
CA ASN A 151 9.15 -10.35 11.03
C ASN A 151 8.77 -9.79 9.65
N THR A 152 8.37 -8.52 9.58
CA THR A 152 8.15 -7.82 8.31
C THR A 152 9.06 -6.61 8.18
N ILE A 153 9.36 -6.24 6.93
CA ILE A 153 10.03 -4.98 6.62
C ILE A 153 8.98 -3.86 6.75
N ASN A 154 9.34 -2.79 7.47
CA ASN A 154 8.53 -1.59 7.63
C ASN A 154 9.42 -0.37 7.36
N LYS A 155 9.52 0.03 6.09
CA LYS A 155 10.38 1.12 5.65
C LYS A 155 9.65 2.01 4.65
N VAL A 156 9.53 3.30 4.96
CA VAL A 156 8.96 4.30 4.06
C VAL A 156 9.91 5.49 4.08
N ARG A 157 10.41 5.95 2.92
CA ARG A 157 11.40 7.04 2.90
C ARG A 157 10.83 8.31 3.51
N GLU A 158 9.70 8.78 3.01
CA GLU A 158 9.00 9.97 3.49
C GLU A 158 7.50 9.67 3.66
N ILE A 159 6.91 10.18 4.74
CA ILE A 159 5.47 10.10 5.00
C ILE A 159 4.92 11.52 5.08
N GLY A 160 3.89 11.81 4.30
CA GLY A 160 3.09 13.04 4.38
C GLY A 160 1.62 12.68 4.55
N ALA A 161 0.99 13.11 5.65
CA ALA A 161 -0.45 12.96 5.79
C ALA A 161 -1.09 13.92 6.79
N SER A 162 -2.35 14.29 6.62
CA SER A 162 -3.07 15.03 7.67
C SER A 162 -3.13 14.24 8.97
N ARG A 163 -3.32 12.91 8.91
CA ARG A 163 -3.29 12.04 10.09
C ARG A 163 -2.41 10.81 9.88
N VAL A 164 -1.44 10.64 10.77
CA VAL A 164 -0.56 9.46 10.85
C VAL A 164 -0.75 8.75 12.19
N SER A 165 -1.09 7.47 12.15
CA SER A 165 -1.20 6.59 13.33
C SER A 165 -0.39 5.34 13.07
N VAL A 166 0.69 5.13 13.83
CA VAL A 166 1.49 3.90 13.82
C VAL A 166 1.38 3.27 15.19
N LYS A 167 0.89 2.04 15.23
CA LYS A 167 0.70 1.28 16.46
C LYS A 167 1.51 0.01 16.44
N ARG A 168 2.10 -0.31 17.59
CA ARG A 168 2.74 -1.60 17.79
C ARG A 168 1.71 -2.69 18.00
N LYS A 169 1.98 -3.89 17.48
CA LYS A 169 1.21 -5.08 17.85
C LYS A 169 1.73 -5.62 19.18
N ARG A 170 0.87 -5.60 20.21
CA ARG A 170 1.19 -6.19 21.52
C ARG A 170 1.06 -7.71 21.44
N SER A 171 2.12 -8.45 21.80
CA SER A 171 1.99 -9.89 22.05
C SER A 171 1.36 -10.14 23.41
N LEU A 172 0.45 -11.11 23.49
CA LEU A 172 -0.11 -11.61 24.75
C LEU A 172 0.78 -12.70 25.40
N PHE A 173 1.76 -13.22 24.66
CA PHE A 173 2.63 -14.31 25.08
C PHE A 173 4.10 -13.95 24.78
N GLY A 174 4.86 -13.59 25.82
CA GLY A 174 6.32 -13.40 25.76
C GLY A 174 6.83 -12.07 25.17
N PRO A 175 8.15 -11.82 25.29
CA PRO A 175 8.77 -10.60 24.77
C PRO A 175 8.62 -10.55 23.25
N SER A 176 8.11 -9.41 22.79
CA SER A 176 7.89 -9.11 21.38
C SER A 176 9.23 -8.74 20.73
N GLN A 177 9.57 -9.32 19.57
CA GLN A 177 10.75 -8.85 18.83
C GLN A 177 10.57 -7.36 18.48
N PRO A 178 11.65 -6.55 18.55
CA PRO A 178 11.60 -5.16 18.13
C PRO A 178 11.07 -5.06 16.71
N GLN A 179 10.10 -4.18 16.51
CA GLN A 179 9.59 -3.80 15.20
C GLN A 179 9.75 -2.30 15.14
N HIS A 180 10.32 -1.80 14.04
CA HIS A 180 10.40 -0.38 13.83
C HIS A 180 9.88 -0.07 12.44
N LEU A 181 8.91 0.85 12.35
CA LEU A 181 8.76 1.62 11.13
C LEU A 181 9.99 2.52 10.99
N ARG A 182 10.68 2.46 9.86
CA ARG A 182 11.81 3.32 9.54
C ARG A 182 11.42 4.37 8.52
N ALA A 183 11.62 5.63 8.86
CA ALA A 183 11.42 6.75 7.94
C ALA A 183 12.53 7.80 8.04
N GLU A 184 12.74 8.58 6.99
CA GLU A 184 13.61 9.76 7.08
C GLU A 184 12.82 10.95 7.61
N MET A 185 11.61 11.16 7.09
CA MET A 185 10.73 12.24 7.49
C MET A 185 9.28 11.76 7.61
N ILE A 186 8.60 12.21 8.66
CA ILE A 186 7.15 12.07 8.85
C ILE A 186 6.57 13.45 9.08
N GLU A 187 5.72 13.91 8.16
CA GLU A 187 5.05 15.22 8.23
C GLU A 187 3.52 15.05 8.27
N GLY A 188 2.85 15.85 9.10
CA GLY A 188 1.39 15.80 9.21
C GLY A 188 0.76 16.68 10.28
N ASP A 189 -0.56 16.84 10.27
CA ASP A 189 -1.24 17.65 11.28
C ASP A 189 -1.35 16.92 12.61
N GLN A 190 -1.78 15.65 12.58
CA GLN A 190 -1.96 14.80 13.74
C GLN A 190 -1.11 13.54 13.61
N ILE A 191 -0.08 13.43 14.43
CA ILE A 191 0.89 12.34 14.37
C ILE A 191 0.87 11.58 15.71
N ALA A 192 0.65 10.27 15.66
CA ALA A 192 0.79 9.38 16.80
C ALA A 192 1.62 8.16 16.42
N LEU A 193 2.78 7.99 17.05
CA LEU A 193 3.76 6.97 16.70
C LEU A 193 4.06 6.06 17.89
N GLU A 194 4.15 4.76 17.63
CA GLU A 194 4.77 3.75 18.47
C GLU A 194 5.78 2.98 17.60
N ASP A 195 6.84 2.44 18.19
CA ASP A 195 7.79 1.55 17.49
C ASP A 195 8.26 2.16 16.14
N THR A 196 8.73 3.41 16.17
CA THR A 196 9.13 4.17 14.97
C THR A 196 10.51 4.79 15.13
N GLU A 197 11.38 4.54 14.15
CA GLU A 197 12.69 5.19 13.98
C GLU A 197 12.57 6.25 12.87
N ALA A 198 12.83 7.52 13.19
CA ALA A 198 12.82 8.58 12.17
C ALA A 198 13.85 9.69 12.43
N LYS A 199 14.37 10.29 11.36
CA LYS A 199 15.28 11.45 11.50
C LYS A 199 14.48 12.70 11.90
N VAL A 200 13.38 12.98 11.22
CA VAL A 200 12.54 14.15 11.51
C VAL A 200 11.07 13.75 11.59
N VAL A 201 10.40 14.20 12.64
CA VAL A 201 8.93 14.20 12.73
C VAL A 201 8.47 15.65 12.85
N ARG A 202 7.63 16.10 11.92
CA ARG A 202 7.10 17.45 11.89
C ARG A 202 5.57 17.44 11.92
N GLY A 203 4.94 18.13 12.85
CA GLY A 203 3.50 18.26 12.80
C GLY A 203 2.87 19.33 13.68
N THR A 204 1.54 19.41 13.64
CA THR A 204 0.82 20.33 14.54
C THR A 204 0.71 19.71 15.93
N ASP A 205 0.10 18.53 16.02
CA ASP A 205 -0.06 17.74 17.24
C ASP A 205 0.72 16.42 17.11
N VAL A 206 1.74 16.24 17.96
CA VAL A 206 2.67 15.11 17.87
C VAL A 206 2.64 14.30 19.17
N VAL A 207 2.36 13.01 19.05
CA VAL A 207 2.43 12.02 20.13
C VAL A 207 3.53 11.01 19.82
N ILE A 208 4.59 11.00 20.63
CA ILE A 208 5.68 10.02 20.56
C ILE A 208 5.49 8.99 21.67
N GLY A 209 5.13 7.77 21.28
CA GLY A 209 4.86 6.66 22.16
C GLY A 209 6.05 5.72 22.34
N ASP A 210 5.76 4.60 23.00
CA ASP A 210 6.73 3.56 23.36
C ASP A 210 7.46 2.99 22.13
N GLY A 211 8.75 2.72 22.28
CA GLY A 211 9.61 2.14 21.24
C GLY A 211 10.04 3.11 20.14
N CYS A 212 9.74 4.41 20.26
CA CYS A 212 10.18 5.40 19.28
C CYS A 212 11.62 5.86 19.52
N ALA A 213 12.36 6.07 18.43
CA ALA A 213 13.67 6.72 18.41
C ALA A 213 13.69 7.78 17.30
N ILE A 214 13.60 9.06 17.68
CA ILE A 214 13.45 10.18 16.76
C ILE A 214 14.59 11.19 16.94
N ASP A 215 15.33 11.53 15.89
CA ASP A 215 16.44 12.48 16.06
C ASP A 215 15.92 13.88 16.37
N ARG A 216 14.90 14.34 15.63
CA ARG A 216 14.30 15.68 15.81
C ARG A 216 12.78 15.68 15.66
N VAL A 217 12.10 16.27 16.63
CA VAL A 217 10.66 16.56 16.58
C VAL A 217 10.45 18.07 16.42
N GLU A 218 9.67 18.47 15.42
CA GLU A 218 9.24 19.85 15.18
C GLU A 218 7.72 19.93 15.34
N TYR A 219 7.22 20.78 16.25
CA TYR A 219 5.79 20.86 16.52
C TYR A 219 5.29 22.29 16.70
N SER A 220 4.05 22.59 16.29
CA SER A 220 3.46 23.94 16.46
C SER A 220 2.37 23.99 17.54
N GLY A 221 1.57 22.92 17.64
CA GLY A 221 0.51 22.69 18.63
C GLY A 221 1.02 21.92 19.85
N SER A 222 0.48 20.73 20.07
CA SER A 222 0.81 19.89 21.22
C SER A 222 1.96 18.91 20.94
N TYR A 223 2.75 18.63 21.97
CA TYR A 223 3.75 17.57 21.97
C TYR A 223 3.58 16.74 23.23
N LEU A 224 3.20 15.48 23.06
CA LEU A 224 2.96 14.53 24.14
C LEU A 224 3.86 13.30 23.98
N THR A 225 4.27 12.74 25.11
CA THR A 225 5.15 11.56 25.13
C THR A 225 4.63 10.50 26.09
N SER A 226 4.84 9.23 25.77
CA SER A 226 4.49 8.12 26.67
C SER A 226 5.41 6.90 26.47
N GLY A 227 5.57 6.09 27.51
CA GLY A 227 6.39 4.88 27.46
C GLY A 227 7.90 5.16 27.40
N THR A 228 8.65 4.20 26.87
CA THR A 228 10.10 4.29 26.67
C THR A 228 10.40 4.78 25.26
N PHE A 229 11.02 5.95 25.14
CA PHE A 229 11.34 6.55 23.85
C PHE A 229 12.69 7.27 23.90
N GLN A 230 13.26 7.58 22.74
CA GLN A 230 14.43 8.42 22.58
C GLN A 230 14.10 9.55 21.62
N VAL A 231 14.27 10.80 22.05
CA VAL A 231 14.14 11.98 21.20
C VAL A 231 15.40 12.83 21.37
N GLY A 232 16.13 13.06 20.29
CA GLY A 232 17.38 13.85 20.31
C GLY A 232 17.10 15.32 20.61
N GLN A 233 16.18 15.93 19.86
CA GLN A 233 15.75 17.31 20.05
C GLN A 233 14.24 17.46 19.80
N ALA A 234 13.54 18.17 20.66
CA ALA A 234 12.16 18.61 20.41
C ALA A 234 12.13 20.14 20.35
N VAL A 235 11.61 20.69 19.25
CA VAL A 235 11.56 22.14 19.00
C VAL A 235 10.14 22.55 18.69
N ARG A 236 9.63 23.54 19.42
CA ARG A 236 8.39 24.21 19.05
C ARG A 236 8.67 25.21 17.94
N ILE A 237 7.98 25.08 16.81
CA ILE A 237 8.04 26.01 15.69
C ILE A 237 6.83 26.94 15.72
N SER A 238 7.03 28.22 15.37
CA SER A 238 5.92 29.12 15.09
C SER A 238 5.20 28.61 13.84
N GLY A 239 3.93 28.21 13.97
CA GLY A 239 3.15 27.80 12.81
C GLY A 239 3.14 28.93 11.77
N ASP A 240 3.37 28.59 10.50
CA ASP A 240 3.15 29.54 9.41
C ASP A 240 1.73 30.06 9.53
N LYS A 241 1.59 31.36 9.75
CA LYS A 241 0.29 32.04 9.65
C LYS A 241 -0.13 31.93 8.18
N LYS A 242 -0.86 30.88 7.84
CA LYS A 242 -1.66 30.86 6.60
C LYS A 242 -2.75 31.92 6.66
#